data_AF-A0A1X7V4S8-F1
#
_entry.id   AF-A0A1X7V4S8-F1
#
_cell.length_a   1.000
_cell.length_b   1.000
_cell.length_c   1.000
_cell.angle_alpha   90.00
_cell.angle_beta   90.00
_cell.angle_gamma   90.00
#
_symmetry.space_group_name_H-M   'P 1'
#
loop_
_entity.id
_entity.type
_entity.pdbx_description
1 polymer ?
#
loop_
_entity_poly.entity_id
_entity_poly.type
_entity_poly.pdbx_seq_one_letter_code
_entity_poly.pdbx_strand_id
1 'polypeptide(L)' 'MVRSMLSGAKLPQRFWAEALVTAVYLRNHSPTKAVMNKTPFEALTGEKPSVRH' A
#
# COMPACT_ATOMS: atom_id res chain seq x y z
N MET A 1 4.80 -7.35 4.38
CA MET A 1 3.85 -7.22 3.27
C MET A 1 4.42 -7.75 1.96
N VAL A 2 5.57 -7.26 1.46
CA VAL A 2 6.13 -7.72 0.17
C VAL A 2 6.34 -9.24 0.08
N ARG A 3 7.07 -9.83 1.03
CA ARG A 3 7.32 -11.28 1.07
C ARG A 3 6.03 -12.11 1.18
N SER A 4 5.09 -11.67 2.00
CA SER A 4 3.80 -12.34 2.19
C SER A 4 2.89 -12.21 0.96
N MET A 5 2.93 -11.09 0.23
CA MET A 5 2.20 -10.92 -1.03
C MET A 5 2.74 -11.84 -2.12
N LEU A 6 4.07 -11.91 -2.28
CA LEU A 6 4.70 -12.81 -3.24
C LEU A 6 4.39 -14.27 -2.92
N SER A 7 4.54 -14.67 -1.65
CA SER A 7 4.23 -16.03 -1.21
C SER A 7 2.75 -16.38 -1.36
N GLY A 8 1.85 -15.45 -1.00
CA GLY A 8 0.40 -15.67 -1.08
C GLY A 8 -0.10 -15.75 -2.51
N ALA A 9 0.45 -14.92 -3.41
CA ALA A 9 0.11 -14.93 -4.83
C ALA A 9 0.90 -15.96 -5.65
N LYS A 10 1.81 -16.73 -5.01
CA LYS A 10 2.71 -17.69 -5.68
C LYS A 10 3.53 -17.05 -6.82
N LEU A 11 3.98 -15.81 -6.61
CA LEU A 11 4.76 -15.06 -7.60
C LEU A 11 6.26 -15.27 -7.40
N PRO A 12 7.05 -15.38 -8.49
CA PRO A 12 8.50 -15.42 -8.40
C PRO A 12 9.10 -14.14 -7.81
N GLN A 13 10.30 -14.25 -7.22
CA GLN A 13 11.04 -13.15 -6.60
C GLN A 13 11.32 -11.98 -7.55
N ARG A 14 11.31 -12.21 -8.88
CA ARG A 14 11.49 -11.15 -9.88
C ARG A 14 10.46 -10.02 -9.78
N PHE A 15 9.28 -10.30 -9.23
CA PHE A 15 8.20 -9.32 -9.03
C PHE A 15 8.31 -8.54 -7.70
N TRP A 16 9.47 -8.59 -7.03
CA TRP A 16 9.65 -7.96 -5.73
C TRP A 16 9.48 -6.44 -5.77
N ALA A 17 9.91 -5.79 -6.85
CA ALA A 17 9.77 -4.34 -7.00
C ALA A 17 8.29 -3.93 -7.12
N GLU A 18 7.51 -4.65 -7.92
CA GLU A 18 6.08 -4.42 -8.11
C GLU A 18 5.29 -4.72 -6.83
N ALA A 19 5.65 -5.80 -6.13
CA ALA A 19 5.07 -6.13 -4.84
C ALA A 19 5.42 -5.08 -3.77
N LEU A 20 6.62 -4.48 -3.82
CA LEU A 20 7.02 -3.37 -2.96
C LEU A 20 6.20 -2.11 -3.25
N VAL A 21 6.08 -1.72 -4.51
CA VAL A 21 5.28 -0.55 -4.93
C VAL A 21 3.83 -0.72 -4.49
N THR A 22 3.24 -1.90 -4.73
CA THR A 22 1.87 -2.21 -4.32
C THR A 22 1.72 -2.18 -2.78
N ALA A 23 2.70 -2.71 -2.04
CA ALA A 23 2.66 -2.68 -0.58
C ALA A 23 2.71 -1.25 -0.01
N VAL A 24 3.53 -0.38 -0.59
CA VAL A 24 3.62 1.03 -0.20
C VAL A 24 2.31 1.76 -0.54
N TYR A 25 1.77 1.54 -1.74
CA TYR A 25 0.49 2.08 -2.17
C TYR A 25 -0.63 1.72 -1.19
N LEU A 26 -0.79 0.42 -0.88
CA LEU A 26 -1.80 -0.05 0.07
C LEU A 26 -1.62 0.58 1.45
N ARG A 27 -0.39 0.70 1.94
CA ARG A 27 -0.12 1.27 3.25
C ARG A 27 -0.42 2.76 3.33
N ASN A 28 -0.20 3.51 2.24
CA ASN A 28 -0.49 4.94 2.19
C ASN A 28 -1.98 5.23 2.03
N HIS A 29 -2.74 4.30 1.43
CA HIS A 29 -4.19 4.44 1.21
C HIS A 29 -5.06 3.72 2.24
N SER A 30 -4.45 2.99 3.18
CA SER A 30 -5.17 2.36 4.29
C SER A 30 -5.17 3.27 5.53
N PRO A 31 -6.27 3.32 6.30
CA PRO A 31 -6.29 3.98 7.60
C PRO A 31 -5.22 3.40 8.53
N THR A 32 -4.62 4.24 9.36
CA THR A 32 -3.64 3.83 10.37
C THR A 32 -3.88 4.54 11.69
N LYS A 33 -3.56 3.88 12.81
CA LYS A 33 -3.69 4.49 14.15
C LYS A 33 -2.83 5.74 14.32
N ALA A 34 -1.74 5.84 13.56
CA ALA A 34 -0.82 6.98 13.63
C ALA A 34 -1.42 8.29 13.09
N VAL A 35 -2.43 8.19 12.21
CA VAL A 35 -3.08 9.35 11.59
C VAL A 35 -4.58 9.22 11.81
N MET A 36 -5.09 9.97 12.79
CA MET A 36 -6.48 9.82 13.23
C MET A 36 -7.45 10.19 12.10
N ASN A 37 -8.39 9.27 11.81
CA ASN A 37 -9.47 9.44 10.81
C ASN A 37 -9.00 9.78 9.39
N LYS A 38 -7.73 9.51 9.06
CA LYS A 38 -7.16 9.77 7.73
C LYS A 38 -6.19 8.66 7.35
N THR A 39 -6.00 8.52 6.05
CA THR A 39 -4.92 7.75 5.46
C THR A 39 -3.62 8.57 5.47
N PRO A 40 -2.43 7.94 5.47
CA PRO A 40 -1.17 8.68 5.31
C PRO A 40 -1.14 9.55 4.05
N PHE A 41 -1.77 9.10 2.96
CA PHE A 41 -1.92 9.89 1.74
C PHE A 41 -2.77 11.16 1.96
N GLU A 42 -3.92 11.06 2.60
CA GLU A 42 -4.75 12.23 2.97
C GLU A 42 -4.02 13.20 3.89
N ALA A 43 -3.21 12.67 4.82
CA ALA A 43 -2.44 13.51 5.73
C ALA A 43 -1.35 14.30 5.00
N LEU A 44 -0.74 13.71 3.96
CA LEU A 44 0.34 14.32 3.20
C LEU A 44 -0.17 15.27 2.12
N THR A 45 -1.21 14.88 1.39
CA THR A 45 -1.68 15.60 0.19
C THR A 45 -2.88 16.49 0.46
N GLY A 46 -3.64 16.24 1.53
CA GLY A 46 -4.93 16.89 1.79
C GLY A 46 -6.09 16.33 0.95
N GLU A 47 -5.83 15.41 0.01
CA GLU A 47 -6.84 14.83 -0.87
C GLU A 47 -7.17 13.39 -0.47
N LYS A 48 -8.40 12.96 -0.76
CA LYS A 48 -8.80 11.56 -0.57
C LYS A 48 -8.11 10.66 -1.59
N PRO A 49 -7.56 9.49 -1.19
CA PRO A 49 -6.96 8.57 -2.14
C PRO A 49 -8.02 8.04 -3.10
N SER A 50 -7.72 8.07 -4.40
CA SER A 50 -8.48 7.31 -5.39
C SER A 50 -8.06 5.85 -5.31
N VAL A 51 -9.04 4.94 -5.18
CA VAL A 51 -8.81 3.49 -5.17
C VAL A 51 -9.14 2.83 -6.52
N ARG A 52 -9.57 3.60 -7.52
CA ARG A 52 -9.89 3.08 -8.86
C ARG A 52 -8.61 2.74 -9.61
N HIS A 53 -8.48 1.47 -10.03
CA HIS A 53 -7.36 0.94 -10.82
C HIS A 53 -7.90 -0.05 -11.84
#